data_AF-A0A7X9HGY2-F1
#
_entry.id   AF-A0A7X9HGY2-F1
#
_cell.length_a   1.000
_cell.length_b   1.000
_cell.length_c   1.000
_cell.angle_alpha   90.00
_cell.angle_beta   90.00
_cell.angle_gamma   90.00
#
_symmetry.space_group_name_H-M   'P 1'
#
loop_
_entity.id
_entity.type
_entity.pdbx_description
1 polymer ?
#
loop_
_entity_poly.entity_id
_entity_poly.type
_entity_poly.pdbx_seq_one_letter_code
_entity_poly.pdbx_strand_id
1 'polypeptide(L)'
;MILEQLKTMQTDYLKSKDMPRLGVLRYFISQIQNKEIELRPQKQELTDEVIFRVLKKIIKQKNESIELAKKADRDSVVASEEAELAILKDLVKLFPEELQVQI
;
A
#
# COMPACT_ATOMS: atom_id res chain seq x y z
N MET A 1 -1.29 -16.70 3.05
CA MET A 1 -2.10 -15.49 2.79
C MET A 1 -1.21 -14.28 2.91
N ILE A 2 -1.31 -13.32 1.99
CA ILE A 2 -0.46 -12.13 1.95
C ILE A 2 -0.56 -11.30 3.23
N LEU A 3 -1.76 -11.22 3.82
CA LEU A 3 -1.98 -10.45 5.05
C LEU A 3 -1.06 -10.88 6.20
N GLU A 4 -0.80 -12.18 6.36
CA GLU A 4 0.09 -12.66 7.42
C GLU A 4 1.56 -12.29 7.13
N GLN A 5 1.99 -12.35 5.86
CA GLN A 5 3.33 -11.88 5.48
C GLN A 5 3.50 -10.38 5.76
N LEU A 6 2.49 -9.56 5.46
CA LEU A 6 2.51 -8.12 5.77
C LEU A 6 2.64 -7.86 7.29
N LYS A 7 2.00 -8.67 8.14
CA LYS A 7 2.14 -8.55 9.61
C LYS A 7 3.53 -8.95 10.09
N THR A 8 4.13 -10.00 9.49
CA THR A 8 5.53 -10.36 9.77
C THR A 8 6.48 -9.23 9.38
N MET A 9 6.36 -8.70 8.16
CA MET A 9 7.17 -7.57 7.69
C MET A 9 7.01 -6.32 8.57
N GLN A 10 5.80 -6.05 9.08
CA GLN A 10 5.57 -4.94 10.02
C GLN A 10 6.39 -5.11 11.30
N THR A 11 6.47 -6.35 11.81
CA THR A 11 7.27 -6.67 12.98
C THR A 11 8.77 -6.52 12.69
N ASP A 12 9.21 -6.92 11.50
CA ASP A 12 10.61 -6.81 11.10
C ASP A 12 11.05 -5.35 10.91
N TYR A 13 10.23 -4.52 10.25
CA TYR A 13 10.49 -3.08 10.14
C TYR A 13 10.48 -2.36 11.48
N LEU A 14 9.63 -2.79 12.41
CA LEU A 14 9.65 -2.27 13.78
C LEU A 14 10.97 -2.62 14.50
N LYS A 15 11.43 -3.86 14.39
CA LYS A 15 12.69 -4.31 15.00
C LYS A 15 13.91 -3.62 14.39
N SER A 16 13.92 -3.43 13.07
CA SER A 16 15.00 -2.75 12.35
C SER A 16 14.94 -1.21 12.45
N LYS A 17 13.88 -0.66 13.07
CA LYS A 17 13.61 0.79 13.15
C LYS A 17 13.51 1.47 11.78
N ASP A 18 13.04 0.74 10.77
CA ASP A 18 12.76 1.29 9.44
C ASP A 18 11.43 2.05 9.47
N MET A 19 11.47 3.25 10.06
CA MET A 19 10.28 4.06 10.30
C MET A 19 9.53 4.43 9.01
N PRO A 20 10.19 4.80 7.89
CA PRO A 20 9.50 5.05 6.63
C PRO A 20 8.71 3.84 6.12
N ARG A 21 9.35 2.67 6.03
CA ARG A 21 8.66 1.46 5.56
C ARG A 21 7.57 1.00 6.52
N LEU A 22 7.81 1.12 7.82
CA LEU A 22 6.83 0.78 8.85
C LEU A 22 5.56 1.64 8.73
N GLY A 23 5.71 2.94 8.53
CA GLY A 23 4.58 3.87 8.38
C GLY A 23 3.70 3.52 7.18
N VAL A 24 4.32 3.36 6.01
CA VAL A 24 3.62 3.00 4.76
C VAL A 24 2.93 1.64 4.89
N LEU A 25 3.61 0.64 5.45
CA LEU A 25 3.06 -0.70 5.63
C LEU A 25 1.87 -0.72 6.61
N ARG A 26 1.95 0.03 7.72
CA ARG A 26 0.83 0.18 8.67
C ARG A 26 -0.38 0.85 8.02
N TYR A 27 -0.15 1.88 7.22
CA TYR A 27 -1.21 2.51 6.46
C TYR A 27 -1.86 1.53 5.48
N PHE A 28 -1.06 0.77 4.73
CA PHE A 28 -1.62 -0.25 3.83
C PHE A 28 -2.45 -1.31 4.56
N ILE A 29 -1.95 -1.84 5.69
CA ILE A 29 -2.70 -2.78 6.54
C ILE A 29 -4.02 -2.19 7.03
N SER A 30 -4.05 -0.91 7.43
CA SER A 30 -5.31 -0.27 7.85
C SER A 30 -6.31 -0.14 6.70
N GLN A 31 -5.85 0.16 5.48
CA GLN A 31 -6.71 0.16 4.29
C GLN A 31 -7.27 -1.22 3.96
N ILE A 32 -6.48 -2.28 4.18
CA ILE A 32 -6.95 -3.67 4.05
C ILE A 32 -8.04 -3.97 5.09
N GLN A 33 -7.84 -3.58 6.35
CA GLN A 33 -8.82 -3.78 7.42
C GLN A 33 -10.12 -3.02 7.16
N ASN A 34 -10.02 -1.77 6.70
CA ASN A 34 -11.19 -1.00 6.25
C ASN A 34 -11.92 -1.73 5.13
N LYS A 35 -11.17 -2.28 4.16
CA LYS A 35 -11.77 -3.05 3.06
C LYS A 35 -12.48 -4.30 3.55
N GLU A 36 -11.88 -5.02 4.50
CA GLU A 36 -12.51 -6.18 5.13
C GLU A 36 -13.85 -5.80 5.78
N ILE A 37 -13.91 -4.68 6.52
CA ILE A 37 -15.15 -4.17 7.13
C ILE A 37 -16.21 -3.87 6.06
N GLU A 38 -15.83 -3.26 4.92
CA GLU A 38 -16.75 -3.00 3.80
C GLU A 38 -17.32 -4.29 3.17
N LEU A 39 -16.56 -5.38 3.17
CA LEU A 39 -16.93 -6.66 2.55
C LEU A 39 -17.86 -7.51 3.43
N ARG A 40 -17.79 -7.34 4.75
CA ARG A 40 -18.63 -8.08 5.72
C ARG A 40 -20.13 -8.06 5.40
N PRO A 41 -20.80 -6.91 5.19
CA PRO A 41 -22.23 -6.89 4.86
C PRO A 41 -22.55 -7.54 3.51
N GLN A 42 -21.56 -7.65 2.62
CA GLN A 42 -21.68 -8.26 1.30
C GLN A 42 -21.38 -9.77 1.32
N LYS A 43 -21.01 -10.34 2.49
CA LYS A 43 -20.56 -11.72 2.66
C LYS A 43 -19.43 -12.11 1.69
N GLN A 44 -18.58 -11.15 1.36
CA GLN A 44 -17.41 -11.37 0.51
C GLN A 44 -16.17 -11.60 1.37
N GLU A 45 -15.25 -12.42 0.86
CA GLU A 45 -13.99 -12.74 1.55
C GLU A 45 -12.89 -11.75 1.20
N LEU A 46 -11.98 -11.53 2.15
CA LEU A 46 -10.75 -10.78 1.94
C LEU A 46 -9.69 -11.69 1.31
N THR A 47 -9.71 -11.80 -0.01
CA THR A 47 -8.75 -12.59 -0.78
C THR A 47 -7.47 -11.81 -1.09
N ASP A 48 -6.41 -12.49 -1.52
CA ASP A 48 -5.15 -11.84 -1.91
C ASP A 48 -5.35 -10.89 -3.12
N GLU A 49 -6.29 -11.19 -4.03
CA GLU A 49 -6.69 -10.29 -5.13
C GLU A 49 -7.41 -9.04 -4.61
N VAL A 50 -8.25 -9.16 -3.59
CA VAL A 50 -8.87 -8.00 -2.93
C VAL A 50 -7.79 -7.11 -2.32
N ILE A 51 -6.85 -7.70 -1.58
CA ILE A 51 -5.74 -6.99 -0.96
C ILE A 51 -4.91 -6.27 -2.03
N PHE A 52 -4.62 -6.93 -3.14
CA PHE A 52 -3.91 -6.32 -4.25
C PHE A 52 -4.66 -5.14 -4.86
N ARG A 53 -6.00 -5.24 -5.02
CA ARG A 53 -6.82 -4.10 -5.46
C ARG A 53 -6.72 -2.91 -4.52
N VAL A 54 -6.62 -3.12 -3.20
CA VAL A 54 -6.37 -2.05 -2.23
C VAL A 54 -5.00 -1.41 -2.49
N LEU A 55 -3.95 -2.20 -2.67
CA LEU A 55 -2.61 -1.68 -2.98
C LEU A 55 -2.59 -0.81 -4.24
N LYS A 56 -3.18 -1.30 -5.34
CA LYS A 56 -3.30 -0.56 -6.60
C LYS A 56 -4.02 0.77 -6.42
N LYS A 57 -5.10 0.79 -5.63
CA LYS A 57 -5.85 2.01 -5.33
C LYS A 57 -4.96 3.04 -4.64
N ILE A 58 -4.17 2.62 -3.63
CA ILE A 58 -3.25 3.52 -2.93
C ILE A 58 -2.17 4.04 -3.88
N ILE A 59 -1.55 3.16 -4.69
CA ILE A 59 -0.54 3.55 -5.69
C ILE A 59 -1.10 4.62 -6.65
N LYS A 60 -2.33 4.41 -7.15
CA LYS A 60 -3.00 5.37 -8.02
C LYS A 60 -3.22 6.72 -7.32
N GLN A 61 -3.72 6.72 -6.08
CA GLN A 61 -3.91 7.94 -5.31
C GLN A 61 -2.60 8.70 -5.06
N LYS A 62 -1.49 7.97 -4.85
CA LYS A 62 -0.16 8.57 -4.69
C LYS A 62 0.33 9.23 -5.98
N ASN A 63 0.18 8.56 -7.13
CA ASN A 63 0.48 9.17 -8.43
C ASN A 63 -0.35 10.45 -8.66
N GLU A 64 -1.65 10.41 -8.38
CA GLU A 64 -2.53 11.58 -8.50
C GLU A 64 -2.11 12.72 -7.56
N SER A 65 -1.73 12.40 -6.31
CA SER A 65 -1.23 13.38 -5.33
C SER A 65 0.07 14.03 -5.80
N ILE A 66 1.02 13.24 -6.32
CA ILE A 66 2.29 13.71 -6.87
C ILE A 66 2.05 14.69 -8.01
N GLU A 67 1.19 14.34 -8.97
CA GLU A 67 0.89 15.21 -10.11
C GLU A 67 0.25 16.54 -9.68
N LEU A 68 -0.66 16.50 -8.71
CA LEU A 68 -1.28 17.71 -8.14
C LEU A 68 -0.27 18.57 -7.36
N ALA A 69 0.64 17.94 -6.61
CA ALA A 69 1.67 18.64 -5.85
C ALA A 69 2.72 19.29 -6.78
N LYS A 70 3.11 18.62 -7.86
CA LYS A 70 3.98 19.18 -8.93
C LYS A 70 3.36 20.41 -9.56
N LYS A 71 2.06 20.36 -9.90
CA LYS A 71 1.33 21.52 -10.46
C LYS A 71 1.19 22.70 -9.49
N ALA A 72 1.36 22.46 -8.19
CA ALA A 72 1.25 23.46 -7.14
C ALA A 72 2.62 23.90 -6.59
N ASP A 73 3.73 23.50 -7.23
CA ASP A 73 5.11 23.81 -6.83
C ASP A 73 5.43 23.45 -5.36
N ARG A 74 4.86 22.35 -4.86
CA ARG A 74 5.05 21.85 -3.48
C ARG A 74 6.09 20.73 -3.43
N ASP A 75 7.35 21.03 -3.70
CA ASP A 75 8.44 20.05 -3.86
C ASP A 75 8.64 19.12 -2.64
N SER A 76 8.45 19.63 -1.42
CA SER A 76 8.55 18.81 -0.20
C SER A 76 7.47 17.72 -0.14
N VAL A 77 6.27 18.01 -0.65
CA VAL A 77 5.16 17.05 -0.75
C VAL A 77 5.47 16.04 -1.85
N VAL A 78 5.97 16.48 -3.01
CA VAL A 78 6.37 15.60 -4.11
C VAL A 78 7.39 14.57 -3.63
N ALA A 79 8.46 15.02 -2.97
CA ALA A 79 9.51 14.13 -2.47
C ALA A 79 8.98 13.10 -1.44
N SER A 80 8.11 13.52 -0.53
CA SER A 80 7.49 12.62 0.45
C SER A 80 6.61 11.57 -0.24
N GLU A 81 5.77 11.98 -1.18
CA GLU A 81 4.85 11.09 -1.88
C GLU A 81 5.58 10.10 -2.80
N GLU A 82 6.65 10.53 -3.48
CA GLU A 82 7.49 9.66 -4.31
C GLU A 82 8.23 8.62 -3.45
N ALA A 83 8.69 8.99 -2.25
CA ALA A 83 9.30 8.05 -1.31
C ALA A 83 8.31 6.98 -0.84
N GLU A 84 7.08 7.37 -0.49
CA GLU A 84 6.02 6.42 -0.13
C GLU A 84 5.63 5.52 -1.31
N LEU A 85 5.51 6.09 -2.51
CA LEU A 85 5.20 5.36 -3.74
C LEU A 85 6.25 4.28 -4.03
N ALA A 86 7.54 4.58 -3.85
CA ALA A 86 8.60 3.59 -4.05
C ALA A 86 8.44 2.39 -3.11
N ILE A 87 8.11 2.63 -1.84
CA ILE A 87 7.86 1.56 -0.86
C ILE A 87 6.63 0.73 -1.25
N LEU A 88 5.54 1.37 -1.67
CA LEU A 88 4.33 0.67 -2.13
C LEU A 88 4.60 -0.18 -3.37
N LYS A 89 5.44 0.29 -4.31
CA LYS A 89 5.87 -0.48 -5.48
C LYS A 89 6.74 -1.68 -5.09
N ASP A 90 7.53 -1.59 -4.03
CA ASP A 90 8.26 -2.77 -3.52
C ASP A 90 7.32 -3.83 -2.95
N LEU A 91 6.22 -3.43 -2.30
CA LEU A 91 5.22 -4.38 -1.77
C LEU A 91 4.49 -5.17 -2.88
N VAL A 92 4.45 -4.66 -4.11
CA VAL A 92 3.88 -5.38 -5.27
C VAL A 92 4.56 -6.73 -5.49
N LYS A 93 5.87 -6.82 -5.21
CA LYS A 93 6.68 -8.03 -5.41
C LYS A 93 6.25 -9.20 -4.52
N LEU A 94 5.45 -8.94 -3.49
CA LEU A 94 4.88 -9.97 -2.62
C LEU A 94 3.73 -10.72 -3.29
N PHE A 95 3.10 -10.14 -4.31
CA PHE A 95 1.92 -10.70 -4.96
C PHE A 95 2.31 -11.57 -6.16
N PRO A 96 1.49 -12.56 -6.56
CA PRO A 96 1.72 -13.36 -7.76
C PRO A 96 1.90 -12.51 -9.02
N GLU A 97 2.80 -12.92 -9.92
CA GLU A 97 3.15 -12.17 -11.13
C GLU A 97 1.94 -11.87 -12.02
N GLU A 98 0.96 -12.77 -12.08
CA GLU A 98 -0.29 -12.59 -12.83
C GLU A 98 -1.10 -11.36 -12.38
N LEU A 99 -0.96 -10.94 -11.11
CA LEU A 99 -1.59 -9.73 -10.61
C LEU A 99 -0.78 -8.47 -10.95
N GLN A 100 0.54 -8.58 -11.04
CA GLN A 100 1.46 -7.45 -11.23
C GLN A 100 1.36 -6.79 -12.60
N VAL A 101 0.92 -7.53 -13.64
CA VAL A 101 0.85 -7.09 -15.05
C VAL A 101 -0.06 -5.87 -15.28
N GLN A 102 -0.81 -5.45 -14.26
CA GLN A 102 -1.84 -4.43 -14.38
C GLN A 102 -1.51 -3.10 -13.67
N ILE A 103 -0.27 -2.87 -13.21
CA ILE A 103 0.16 -1.65 -12.51
C ILE A 103 0.67 -0.60 -13.48
#